data_AF-A0A353RI86-F1
#
_entry.id   AF-A0A353RI86-F1
#
_cell.length_a   1.000
_cell.length_b   1.000
_cell.length_c   1.000
_cell.angle_alpha   90.00
_cell.angle_beta   90.00
_cell.angle_gamma   90.00
#
_symmetry.space_group_name_H-M   'P 1'
#
loop_
_entity.id
_entity.type
_entity.pdbx_description
1 polymer ?
#
loop_
_entity_poly.entity_id
_entity_poly.type
_entity_poly.pdbx_seq_one_letter_code
_entity_poly.pdbx_strand_id
1 'polypeptide(L)'
;EMKGNMNPLDAYSYYMVASLSQYLSDNSKKDQYLKDYFAVVGYVDQAIANAKSANDQANVDYLGMVKDGIVKGFVSSGAGDCKTLTEYYADKVEPNKTNKQFLNEVINALGSVGCSETDLYFTAAEYLYHLEPSAGAAIGLANKSLRDKDYETALKYYEQAAELETDKSKASDYMMQLAGIFSNQR
;
A
#
# COMPACT_ATOMS: atom_id res chain seq x y z
N GLU A 1 -15.60 21.12 0.48
CA GLU A 1 -14.40 20.39 0.04
C GLU A 1 -13.58 20.02 1.26
N MET A 2 -13.15 18.76 1.38
CA MET A 2 -12.21 18.37 2.44
C MET A 2 -10.90 19.11 2.25
N LYS A 3 -10.37 19.66 3.34
CA LYS A 3 -9.03 20.24 3.37
C LYS A 3 -8.08 19.18 3.92
N GLY A 4 -6.89 19.07 3.35
CA GLY A 4 -5.90 18.05 3.73
C GLY A 4 -5.32 18.19 5.14
N ASN A 5 -5.58 19.30 5.84
CA ASN A 5 -5.26 19.47 7.26
C ASN A 5 -6.57 19.54 8.06
N MET A 6 -6.97 18.43 8.67
CA MET A 6 -8.14 18.38 9.55
C MET A 6 -7.76 18.61 11.02
N ASN A 7 -8.58 19.39 11.71
CA ASN A 7 -8.43 19.70 13.13
C ASN A 7 -9.82 19.69 13.80
N PRO A 8 -10.04 18.98 14.93
CA PRO A 8 -9.11 18.07 15.61
C PRO A 8 -8.63 16.92 14.71
N LEU A 9 -7.49 16.31 15.03
CA LEU A 9 -6.93 15.20 14.24
C LEU A 9 -7.93 14.02 14.11
N ASP A 10 -8.85 13.87 15.06
CA ASP A 10 -9.95 12.89 15.01
C ASP A 10 -10.95 13.12 13.88
N ALA A 11 -10.97 14.30 13.28
CA ALA A 11 -11.87 14.61 12.17
C ALA A 11 -11.65 13.67 10.98
N TYR A 12 -10.43 13.12 10.79
CA TYR A 12 -10.19 12.05 9.81
C TYR A 12 -11.04 10.81 10.10
N SER A 13 -11.03 10.35 11.35
CA SER A 13 -11.81 9.19 11.80
C SER A 13 -13.32 9.47 11.71
N TYR A 14 -13.78 10.63 12.16
CA TYR A 14 -15.21 10.99 12.10
C TYR A 14 -15.72 11.05 10.67
N TYR A 15 -14.93 11.61 9.75
CA TYR A 15 -15.28 11.63 8.33
C TYR A 15 -15.41 10.21 7.78
N MET A 16 -14.44 9.34 8.08
CA MET A 16 -14.46 7.96 7.59
C MET A 16 -15.59 7.12 8.18
N VAL A 17 -15.94 7.33 9.45
CA VAL A 17 -17.11 6.69 10.07
C VAL A 17 -18.41 7.17 9.40
N ALA A 18 -18.51 8.47 9.10
CA ALA A 18 -19.68 9.02 8.41
C ALA A 18 -19.81 8.46 6.98
N SER A 19 -18.71 8.41 6.23
CA SER A 19 -18.68 7.86 4.87
C SER A 19 -18.99 6.35 4.87
N LEU A 20 -18.43 5.60 5.81
CA LEU A 20 -18.75 4.19 6.02
C LEU A 20 -20.24 4.00 6.33
N SER A 21 -20.80 4.83 7.22
CA SER A 21 -22.22 4.75 7.59
C SER A 21 -23.15 4.98 6.38
N GLN A 22 -22.77 5.89 5.47
CA GLN A 22 -23.50 6.11 4.22
C GLN A 22 -23.43 4.88 3.31
N TYR A 23 -22.25 4.29 3.14
CA TYR A 23 -22.08 3.05 2.37
C TYR A 23 -22.86 1.87 2.94
N LEU A 24 -22.79 1.65 4.26
CA LEU A 24 -23.53 0.57 4.91
C LEU A 24 -25.05 0.75 4.83
N SER A 25 -25.52 1.99 4.72
CA SER A 25 -26.95 2.30 4.55
C SER A 25 -27.41 2.28 3.09
N ASP A 26 -26.49 2.52 2.15
CA ASP A 26 -26.74 2.60 0.71
C ASP A 26 -25.52 2.10 -0.07
N ASN A 27 -25.63 0.87 -0.59
CA ASN A 27 -24.55 0.21 -1.33
C ASN A 27 -24.14 0.98 -2.61
N SER A 28 -24.99 1.87 -3.14
CA SER A 28 -24.61 2.74 -4.27
C SER A 28 -23.50 3.75 -3.92
N LYS A 29 -23.23 3.96 -2.62
CA LYS A 29 -22.16 4.83 -2.12
C LYS A 29 -20.80 4.15 -2.03
N LYS A 30 -20.68 2.87 -2.40
CA LYS A 30 -19.41 2.13 -2.33
C LYS A 30 -18.25 2.89 -2.98
N ASP A 31 -18.44 3.39 -4.21
CA ASP A 31 -17.41 4.15 -4.92
C ASP A 31 -17.04 5.46 -4.23
N GLN A 32 -18.01 6.12 -3.60
CA GLN A 32 -17.76 7.33 -2.81
C GLN A 32 -16.94 6.99 -1.57
N TYR A 33 -17.28 5.89 -0.87
CA TYR A 33 -16.54 5.42 0.29
C TYR A 33 -15.09 5.04 -0.03
N LEU A 34 -14.85 4.39 -1.18
CA LEU A 34 -13.49 4.10 -1.66
C LEU A 34 -12.69 5.39 -1.89
N LYS A 35 -13.29 6.37 -2.59
CA LYS A 35 -12.64 7.66 -2.85
C LYS A 35 -12.34 8.42 -1.56
N ASP A 36 -13.29 8.44 -0.64
CA ASP A 36 -13.17 9.05 0.68
C ASP A 36 -12.04 8.41 1.48
N TYR A 37 -11.97 7.08 1.49
CA TYR A 37 -10.91 6.32 2.16
C TYR A 37 -9.53 6.72 1.65
N PHE A 38 -9.30 6.66 0.33
CA PHE A 38 -7.99 6.99 -0.24
C PHE A 38 -7.60 8.45 -0.01
N ALA A 39 -8.55 9.38 -0.15
CA ALA A 39 -8.30 10.78 0.14
C ALA A 39 -7.92 11.01 1.62
N VAL A 40 -8.68 10.44 2.56
CA VAL A 40 -8.37 10.58 3.99
C VAL A 40 -7.02 9.98 4.34
N VAL A 41 -6.73 8.76 3.89
CA VAL A 41 -5.44 8.10 4.19
C VAL A 41 -4.28 8.95 3.66
N GLY A 42 -4.39 9.48 2.44
CA GLY A 42 -3.40 10.40 1.88
C GLY A 42 -3.21 11.67 2.72
N TYR A 43 -4.29 12.25 3.25
CA TYR A 43 -4.21 13.41 4.15
C TYR A 43 -3.58 13.07 5.51
N VAL A 44 -3.90 11.91 6.08
CA VAL A 44 -3.29 11.45 7.33
C VAL A 44 -1.78 11.22 7.13
N ASP A 45 -1.36 10.64 6.02
CA ASP A 45 0.06 10.47 5.69
C ASP A 45 0.80 11.80 5.55
N GLN A 46 0.18 12.77 4.88
CA GLN A 46 0.72 14.12 4.79
C GLN A 46 0.84 14.78 6.17
N ALA A 47 -0.18 14.62 7.03
CA ALA A 47 -0.14 15.13 8.40
C ALA A 47 0.97 14.48 9.24
N ILE A 48 1.18 13.17 9.09
CA ILE A 48 2.29 12.44 9.75
C ILE A 48 3.64 12.98 9.28
N ALA A 49 3.81 13.17 7.97
CA ALA A 49 5.05 13.71 7.40
C ALA A 49 5.34 15.12 7.95
N ASN A 50 4.32 15.98 8.01
CA ASN A 50 4.42 17.33 8.58
C ASN A 50 4.80 17.28 10.08
N ALA A 51 4.17 16.40 10.87
CA ALA A 51 4.49 16.23 12.28
C ALA A 51 5.94 15.73 12.49
N LYS A 52 6.42 14.80 11.65
CA LYS A 52 7.83 14.36 11.64
C LYS A 52 8.78 15.53 11.36
N SER A 53 8.51 16.32 10.32
CA SER A 53 9.33 17.49 9.99
C SER A 53 9.34 18.55 11.11
N ALA A 54 8.27 18.63 11.90
CA ALA A 54 8.17 19.50 13.07
C ALA A 54 8.79 18.90 14.35
N ASN A 55 9.34 17.67 14.31
CA ASN A 55 9.79 16.90 15.48
C ASN A 55 8.69 16.70 16.55
N ASP A 56 7.43 16.61 16.11
CA ASP A 56 6.27 16.40 16.98
C ASP A 56 5.91 14.91 17.05
N GLN A 57 6.66 14.15 17.84
CA GLN A 57 6.48 12.71 17.95
C GLN A 57 5.10 12.33 18.50
N ALA A 58 4.51 13.14 19.39
CA ALA A 58 3.20 12.87 19.95
C ALA A 58 2.12 12.86 18.86
N ASN A 59 2.16 13.82 17.93
CA ASN A 59 1.24 13.83 16.79
C ASN A 59 1.54 12.74 15.76
N VAL A 60 2.81 12.36 15.57
CA VAL A 60 3.16 11.20 14.73
C VAL A 60 2.51 9.92 15.27
N ASP A 61 2.67 9.66 16.56
CA ASP A 61 2.12 8.46 17.20
C ASP A 61 0.58 8.48 17.16
N TYR A 62 -0.03 9.63 17.46
CA TYR A 62 -1.48 9.80 17.44
C TYR A 62 -2.09 9.58 16.05
N LEU A 63 -1.52 10.22 15.02
CA LEU A 63 -1.96 10.07 13.65
C LEU A 63 -1.74 8.65 13.14
N GLY A 64 -0.69 7.96 13.61
CA GLY A 64 -0.51 6.53 13.37
C GLY A 64 -1.69 5.71 13.88
N MET A 65 -2.13 5.94 15.13
CA MET A 65 -3.31 5.26 15.69
C MET A 65 -4.60 5.59 14.92
N VAL A 66 -4.79 6.84 14.53
CA VAL A 66 -5.93 7.28 13.69
C VAL A 66 -5.93 6.54 12.35
N LYS A 67 -4.77 6.49 11.67
CA LYS A 67 -4.62 5.77 10.41
C LYS A 67 -4.95 4.30 10.56
N ASP A 68 -4.42 3.63 11.58
CA ASP A 68 -4.66 2.22 11.84
C ASP A 68 -6.15 1.93 12.07
N GLY A 69 -6.86 2.80 12.79
CA GLY A 69 -8.31 2.70 12.98
C GLY A 69 -9.09 2.81 11.67
N ILE A 70 -8.72 3.77 10.82
CA ILE A 70 -9.33 3.97 9.50
C ILE A 70 -9.10 2.76 8.59
N VAL A 71 -7.86 2.25 8.54
CA VAL A 71 -7.50 1.06 7.75
C VAL A 71 -8.29 -0.17 8.24
N LYS A 72 -8.34 -0.42 9.56
CA LYS A 72 -9.13 -1.52 10.12
C LYS A 72 -10.63 -1.41 9.79
N GLY A 73 -11.18 -0.19 9.86
CA GLY A 73 -12.57 0.07 9.49
C GLY A 73 -12.83 -0.21 8.01
N PHE A 74 -11.91 0.20 7.13
CA PHE A 74 -11.98 -0.07 5.70
C PHE A 74 -11.93 -1.57 5.38
N VAL A 75 -10.96 -2.30 5.93
CA VAL A 75 -10.85 -3.76 5.75
C VAL A 75 -12.12 -4.46 6.25
N SER A 76 -12.61 -4.08 7.43
CA SER A 76 -13.81 -4.69 8.04
C SER A 76 -15.11 -4.37 7.31
N SER A 77 -15.14 -3.29 6.52
CA SER A 77 -16.32 -2.89 5.75
C SER A 77 -16.65 -3.82 4.59
N GLY A 78 -15.69 -4.64 4.15
CA GLY A 78 -15.79 -5.45 2.93
C GLY A 78 -15.79 -4.63 1.63
N ALA A 79 -15.64 -3.30 1.69
CA ALA A 79 -15.63 -2.46 0.50
C ALA A 79 -14.36 -2.64 -0.35
N GLY A 80 -13.23 -2.94 0.30
CA GLY A 80 -11.90 -3.02 -0.31
C GLY A 80 -11.42 -4.41 -0.68
N ASP A 81 -12.28 -5.32 -1.12
CA ASP A 81 -11.81 -6.63 -1.60
C ASP A 81 -10.87 -6.50 -2.83
N CYS A 82 -10.06 -7.53 -3.09
CA CYS A 82 -9.08 -7.49 -4.18
C CYS A 82 -9.69 -7.17 -5.53
N LYS A 83 -10.88 -7.69 -5.80
CA LYS A 83 -11.57 -7.45 -7.08
C LYS A 83 -11.89 -5.97 -7.23
N THR A 84 -12.52 -5.38 -6.21
CA THR A 84 -12.93 -3.98 -6.18
C THR A 84 -11.72 -3.06 -6.32
N LEU A 85 -10.66 -3.28 -5.55
CA LEU A 85 -9.47 -2.43 -5.62
C LEU A 85 -8.74 -2.56 -6.96
N THR A 86 -8.66 -3.78 -7.49
CA THR A 86 -8.05 -4.01 -8.80
C THR A 86 -8.85 -3.30 -9.90
N GLU A 87 -10.17 -3.45 -9.92
CA GLU A 87 -11.05 -2.77 -10.88
C GLU A 87 -11.00 -1.24 -10.73
N TYR A 88 -10.97 -0.74 -9.49
CA TYR A 88 -10.90 0.69 -9.21
C TYR A 88 -9.62 1.34 -9.73
N TYR A 89 -8.46 0.67 -9.58
CA TYR A 89 -7.17 1.24 -9.96
C TYR A 89 -6.70 0.88 -11.38
N ALA A 90 -7.32 -0.12 -12.04
CA ALA A 90 -6.87 -0.65 -13.32
C ALA A 90 -6.63 0.42 -14.40
N ASP A 91 -7.55 1.37 -14.55
CA ASP A 91 -7.47 2.46 -15.54
C ASP A 91 -6.65 3.68 -15.07
N LYS A 92 -6.21 3.69 -13.80
CA LYS A 92 -5.50 4.81 -13.18
C LYS A 92 -3.99 4.61 -13.10
N VAL A 93 -3.52 3.36 -13.10
CA VAL A 93 -2.09 3.04 -12.97
C VAL A 93 -1.28 3.52 -14.18
N GLU A 94 -1.69 3.20 -15.41
CA GLU A 94 -0.92 3.56 -16.61
C GLU A 94 -0.73 5.08 -16.77
N PRO A 95 -1.77 5.95 -16.65
CA PRO A 95 -1.59 7.40 -16.71
C PRO A 95 -0.70 7.97 -15.60
N ASN A 96 -0.55 7.25 -14.49
CA ASN A 96 0.21 7.69 -13.31
C ASN A 96 1.53 6.92 -13.11
N LYS A 97 2.04 6.22 -14.15
CA LYS A 97 3.25 5.39 -14.04
C LYS A 97 4.54 6.12 -13.64
N THR A 98 4.57 7.45 -13.70
CA THR A 98 5.69 8.27 -13.20
C THR A 98 5.39 8.99 -11.89
N ASN A 99 4.19 8.80 -11.33
CA ASN A 99 3.77 9.41 -10.07
C ASN A 99 4.06 8.44 -8.92
N LYS A 100 5.26 8.59 -8.34
CA LYS A 100 5.74 7.78 -7.21
C LYS A 100 4.73 7.71 -6.05
N GLN A 101 4.09 8.83 -5.71
CA GLN A 101 3.15 8.88 -4.59
C GLN A 101 1.92 8.02 -4.89
N PHE A 102 1.37 8.13 -6.10
CA PHE A 102 0.22 7.33 -6.55
C PHE A 102 0.56 5.83 -6.60
N LEU A 103 1.74 5.46 -7.11
CA LEU A 103 2.13 4.05 -7.16
C LEU A 103 2.28 3.44 -5.77
N ASN A 104 2.85 4.18 -4.81
CA ASN A 104 2.90 3.77 -3.40
C ASN A 104 1.50 3.63 -2.80
N GLU A 105 0.56 4.52 -3.14
CA GLU A 105 -0.84 4.40 -2.71
C GLU A 105 -1.47 3.09 -3.19
N VAL A 106 -1.34 2.77 -4.49
CA VAL A 106 -1.89 1.53 -5.06
C VAL A 106 -1.30 0.28 -4.40
N ILE A 107 0.02 0.25 -4.23
CA ILE A 107 0.73 -0.87 -3.57
C ILE A 107 0.25 -1.03 -2.12
N ASN A 108 0.17 0.06 -1.36
CA ASN A 108 -0.28 0.03 0.03
C ASN A 108 -1.76 -0.37 0.15
N ALA A 109 -2.61 0.15 -0.73
CA ALA A 109 -4.03 -0.18 -0.78
C ALA A 109 -4.23 -1.68 -1.01
N LEU A 110 -3.66 -2.21 -2.10
CA LEU A 110 -3.75 -3.64 -2.44
C LEU A 110 -3.08 -4.51 -1.37
N GLY A 111 -1.92 -4.11 -0.84
CA GLY A 111 -1.23 -4.84 0.22
C GLY A 111 -2.04 -4.92 1.53
N SER A 112 -2.71 -3.83 1.91
CA SER A 112 -3.47 -3.74 3.18
C SER A 112 -4.65 -4.73 3.27
N VAL A 113 -5.13 -5.22 2.13
CA VAL A 113 -6.23 -6.18 2.03
C VAL A 113 -5.77 -7.54 1.49
N GLY A 114 -4.45 -7.79 1.42
CA GLY A 114 -3.87 -9.07 1.03
C GLY A 114 -3.83 -9.34 -0.49
N CYS A 115 -3.89 -8.30 -1.31
CA CYS A 115 -3.96 -8.38 -2.77
C CYS A 115 -2.62 -8.14 -3.47
N SER A 116 -1.52 -8.46 -2.79
CA SER A 116 -0.14 -8.25 -3.26
C SER A 116 0.31 -9.19 -4.38
N GLU A 117 -0.54 -10.13 -4.80
CA GLU A 117 -0.24 -11.08 -5.89
C GLU A 117 -1.03 -10.80 -7.19
N THR A 118 -1.77 -9.69 -7.21
CA THR A 118 -2.52 -9.25 -8.39
C THR A 118 -1.60 -8.66 -9.46
N ASP A 119 -1.96 -8.79 -10.73
CA ASP A 119 -1.20 -8.19 -11.83
C ASP A 119 -1.06 -6.68 -11.67
N LEU A 120 -2.11 -6.01 -11.17
CA LEU A 120 -2.08 -4.58 -10.93
C LEU A 120 -1.09 -4.17 -9.84
N TYR A 121 -1.00 -4.94 -8.75
CA TYR A 121 0.01 -4.73 -7.72
C TYR A 121 1.41 -4.83 -8.32
N PHE A 122 1.65 -5.87 -9.12
CA PHE A 122 2.96 -6.09 -9.74
C PHE A 122 3.32 -5.01 -10.76
N THR A 123 2.38 -4.58 -11.60
CA THR A 123 2.59 -3.45 -12.53
C THR A 123 2.92 -2.16 -11.77
N ALA A 124 2.21 -1.86 -10.69
CA ALA A 124 2.49 -0.68 -9.88
C ALA A 124 3.88 -0.77 -9.20
N ALA A 125 4.25 -1.94 -8.68
CA ALA A 125 5.55 -2.21 -8.07
C ALA A 125 6.70 -2.09 -9.09
N GLU A 126 6.49 -2.54 -10.32
CA GLU A 126 7.46 -2.42 -11.42
C GLU A 126 7.71 -0.94 -11.77
N TYR A 127 6.65 -0.16 -11.96
CA TYR A 127 6.82 1.29 -12.20
C TYR A 127 7.49 1.98 -11.03
N LEU A 128 7.13 1.63 -9.79
CA LEU A 128 7.76 2.21 -8.61
C LEU A 128 9.25 1.86 -8.55
N TYR A 129 9.61 0.60 -8.82
CA TYR A 129 11.00 0.15 -8.88
C TYR A 129 11.81 0.95 -9.92
N HIS A 130 11.25 1.22 -11.10
CA HIS A 130 11.94 2.01 -12.12
C HIS A 130 12.14 3.48 -11.72
N LEU A 131 11.24 4.05 -10.92
CA LEU A 131 11.38 5.42 -10.42
C LEU A 131 12.34 5.52 -9.24
N GLU A 132 12.24 4.57 -8.31
CA GLU A 132 13.06 4.48 -7.11
C GLU A 132 13.22 3.00 -6.73
N PRO A 133 14.34 2.38 -7.11
CA PRO A 133 14.68 1.05 -6.65
C PRO A 133 14.72 1.04 -5.12
N SER A 134 13.98 0.10 -4.53
CA SER A 134 13.95 -0.14 -3.09
C SER A 134 13.83 -1.63 -2.82
N ALA A 135 14.22 -2.06 -1.62
CA ALA A 135 14.12 -3.46 -1.22
C ALA A 135 12.69 -4.00 -1.40
N GLY A 136 11.68 -3.25 -0.95
CA GLY A 136 10.28 -3.65 -1.09
C GLY A 136 9.81 -3.77 -2.55
N ALA A 137 10.20 -2.83 -3.41
CA ALA A 137 9.83 -2.88 -4.83
C ALA A 137 10.53 -4.05 -5.55
N ALA A 138 11.80 -4.32 -5.22
CA ALA A 138 12.55 -5.47 -5.71
C ALA A 138 11.90 -6.80 -5.27
N ILE A 139 11.49 -6.94 -4.00
CA ILE A 139 10.72 -8.12 -3.54
C ILE A 139 9.40 -8.28 -4.28
N GLY A 140 8.69 -7.19 -4.58
CA GLY A 140 7.49 -7.23 -5.41
C GLY A 140 7.75 -7.85 -6.79
N LEU A 141 8.82 -7.43 -7.47
CA LEU A 141 9.24 -7.98 -8.76
C LEU A 141 9.74 -9.42 -8.66
N ALA A 142 10.42 -9.76 -7.57
CA ALA A 142 10.86 -11.12 -7.31
C ALA A 142 9.66 -12.08 -7.16
N ASN A 143 8.67 -11.69 -6.35
CA ASN A 143 7.44 -12.47 -6.13
C ASN A 143 6.62 -12.61 -7.42
N LYS A 144 6.53 -11.56 -8.24
CA LYS A 144 5.94 -11.64 -9.59
C LYS A 144 6.64 -12.71 -10.42
N SER A 145 7.96 -12.65 -10.46
CA SER A 145 8.78 -13.57 -11.27
C SER A 145 8.64 -15.01 -10.78
N LEU A 146 8.59 -15.24 -9.47
CA LEU A 146 8.29 -16.55 -8.88
C LEU A 146 6.92 -17.09 -9.29
N ARG A 147 5.88 -16.26 -9.20
CA ARG A 147 4.51 -16.62 -9.61
C ARG A 147 4.48 -17.02 -11.09
N ASP A 148 5.21 -16.26 -11.91
CA ASP A 148 5.34 -16.49 -13.35
C ASP A 148 6.32 -17.64 -13.68
N LYS A 149 6.92 -18.29 -12.66
CA LYS A 149 7.94 -19.35 -12.73
C LYS A 149 9.23 -18.95 -13.45
N ASP A 150 9.51 -17.66 -13.53
CA ASP A 150 10.79 -17.11 -13.96
C ASP A 150 11.75 -17.04 -12.77
N TYR A 151 12.35 -18.19 -12.44
CA TYR A 151 13.23 -18.33 -11.29
C TYR A 151 14.55 -17.56 -11.43
N GLU A 152 15.03 -17.35 -12.66
CA GLU A 152 16.26 -16.60 -12.90
C GLU A 152 16.05 -15.11 -12.61
N THR A 153 14.94 -14.54 -13.07
CA THR A 153 14.58 -13.15 -12.76
C THR A 153 14.20 -12.97 -11.30
N ALA A 154 13.51 -13.95 -10.70
CA ALA A 154 13.22 -13.94 -9.27
C ALA A 154 14.51 -13.86 -8.43
N LEU A 155 15.51 -14.70 -8.73
CA LEU A 155 16.81 -14.70 -8.06
C LEU A 155 17.46 -13.31 -8.10
N LYS A 156 17.53 -12.69 -9.29
CA LYS A 156 18.13 -11.35 -9.46
C LYS A 156 17.44 -10.30 -8.59
N TYR A 157 16.11 -10.32 -8.51
CA TYR A 157 15.39 -9.34 -7.71
C TYR A 157 15.43 -9.61 -6.21
N TYR A 158 15.51 -10.88 -5.76
CA TYR A 158 15.76 -11.19 -4.36
C TYR A 158 17.15 -10.72 -3.90
N GLU A 159 18.17 -10.90 -4.73
CA GLU A 159 19.52 -10.40 -4.45
C GLU A 159 19.54 -8.88 -4.36
N GLN A 160 18.96 -8.20 -5.34
CA GLN A 160 18.85 -6.74 -5.31
C GLN A 160 18.04 -6.24 -4.10
N ALA A 161 16.98 -6.94 -3.71
CA ALA A 161 16.22 -6.61 -2.52
C ALA A 161 17.09 -6.67 -1.25
N ALA A 162 17.90 -7.72 -1.11
CA ALA A 162 18.81 -7.88 0.01
C ALA A 162 19.93 -6.81 0.00
N GLU A 163 20.44 -6.42 -1.17
CA GLU A 163 21.43 -5.35 -1.32
C GLU A 163 20.89 -3.96 -0.97
N LEU A 164 19.63 -3.68 -1.32
CA LEU A 164 18.95 -2.42 -1.05
C LEU A 164 18.40 -2.31 0.38
N GLU A 165 18.32 -3.42 1.11
CA GLU A 165 17.79 -3.47 2.47
C GLU A 165 18.86 -3.09 3.50
N THR A 166 18.54 -2.08 4.31
CA THR A 166 19.44 -1.58 5.35
C THR A 166 19.33 -2.40 6.64
N ASP A 167 18.19 -3.04 6.87
CA ASP A 167 17.98 -3.96 7.98
C ASP A 167 18.55 -5.35 7.62
N LYS A 168 19.69 -5.69 8.21
CA LYS A 168 20.37 -6.97 7.98
C LYS A 168 19.49 -8.19 8.28
N SER A 169 18.54 -8.09 9.21
CA SER A 169 17.61 -9.18 9.50
C SER A 169 16.68 -9.42 8.32
N LYS A 170 16.09 -8.36 7.77
CA LYS A 170 15.19 -8.45 6.61
C LYS A 170 15.93 -8.89 5.35
N ALA A 171 17.15 -8.38 5.13
CA ALA A 171 17.98 -8.81 4.02
C ALA A 171 18.23 -10.33 4.08
N SER A 172 18.52 -10.86 5.28
CA SER A 172 18.66 -12.29 5.52
C SER A 172 17.35 -13.04 5.26
N ASP A 173 16.22 -12.51 5.71
CA ASP A 173 14.90 -13.14 5.52
C ASP A 173 14.56 -13.30 4.02
N TYR A 174 14.92 -12.32 3.18
CA TYR A 174 14.75 -12.39 1.73
C TYR A 174 15.56 -13.55 1.13
N MET A 175 16.83 -13.68 1.52
CA MET A 175 17.68 -14.78 1.05
C MET A 175 17.19 -16.14 1.56
N MET A 176 16.65 -16.21 2.78
CA MET A 176 16.07 -17.43 3.33
C MET A 176 14.80 -17.85 2.60
N GLN A 177 13.92 -16.90 2.25
CA GLN A 177 12.73 -17.18 1.42
C GLN A 177 13.13 -17.79 0.07
N LEU A 178 14.08 -17.15 -0.61
CA LEU A 178 14.63 -17.62 -1.88
C LEU A 178 15.19 -19.04 -1.77
N ALA A 179 16.00 -19.30 -0.74
CA ALA A 179 16.58 -20.63 -0.50
C ALA A 179 15.51 -21.70 -0.23
N GLY A 180 14.47 -21.36 0.55
CA GLY A 180 13.34 -22.25 0.80
C GLY A 180 12.57 -22.61 -0.47
N ILE A 181 12.37 -21.63 -1.37
CA ILE A 181 11.71 -21.85 -2.65
C ILE A 181 12.50 -22.84 -3.52
N PHE A 182 13.82 -22.64 -3.67
CA PHE A 182 14.65 -23.56 -4.47
C PHE A 182 14.84 -24.93 -3.82
N SER A 183 14.82 -25.03 -2.49
CA SER A 183 14.87 -26.32 -1.79
C SER A 183 13.62 -27.15 -2.04
N ASN A 184 12.45 -26.52 -2.16
CA ASN A 184 11.17 -27.20 -2.40
C ASN A 184 10.94 -27.58 -3.88
N GLN A 185 11.82 -27.15 -4.79
CA GLN A 185 11.78 -27.50 -6.22
C GLN A 185 12.57 -28.78 -6.56
N ARG A 186 13.16 -29.44 -5.56
CA ARG A 186 13.84 -30.75 -5.71
C ARG A 186 12.87 -31.92 -5.47
#